data_AF-Q9C640-F1
#
_entry.id   AF-Q9C640-F1
#
_cell.length_a   1.000
_cell.length_b   1.000
_cell.length_c   1.000
_cell.angle_alpha   90.00
_cell.angle_beta   90.00
_cell.angle_gamma   90.00
#
_symmetry.space_group_name_H-M   'P 1'
#
loop_
_entity.id
_entity.type
_entity.pdbx_description
1 polymer ?
#
loop_
_entity_poly.entity_id
_entity_poly.type
_entity_poly.pdbx_seq_one_letter_code
_entity_poly.pdbx_strand_id
1 'polypeptide(L)'
;MTTTMVDDAKKPVYESTSLFRIWWTNKNLQYDIVMTCILKILNIAANLYMTHHKIPLTADESSLTVCLLMYLVCGMMSFMGWCMAMTAVEGYDMYICGRIGHIFGLSVLLHLLYSISPSLALWFGIPSLLWVFAAFIEALYALCLPQLFKALRDHWDYLNQPLLRVVNV
;
A
#
# COMPACT_ATOMS: atom_id res chain seq x y z
N MET A 1 -34.49 28.47 48.78
CA MET A 1 -34.63 27.00 48.65
C MET A 1 -33.44 26.53 47.81
N THR A 2 -32.44 25.99 48.49
CA THR A 2 -31.14 25.60 47.95
C THR A 2 -31.24 24.16 47.48
N THR A 3 -31.27 23.95 46.17
CA THR A 3 -31.02 22.66 45.52
C THR A 3 -29.86 22.86 44.57
N THR A 4 -28.65 22.93 45.13
CA THR A 4 -27.42 22.86 44.35
C THR A 4 -27.31 21.44 43.84
N MET A 5 -27.71 21.24 42.59
CA MET A 5 -27.35 20.07 41.80
C MET A 5 -25.84 19.96 41.82
N VAL A 6 -25.33 19.03 42.62
CA VAL A 6 -24.01 18.47 42.44
C VAL A 6 -24.14 17.59 41.21
N ASP A 7 -24.12 18.23 40.04
CA ASP A 7 -23.85 17.54 38.79
C ASP A 7 -22.49 16.91 38.99
N ASP A 8 -22.50 15.58 39.12
CA ASP A 8 -21.33 14.73 39.03
C ASP A 8 -20.59 15.12 37.75
N ALA A 9 -19.62 16.02 37.91
CA ALA A 9 -18.68 16.44 36.90
C ALA A 9 -17.86 15.19 36.56
N LYS A 10 -18.43 14.39 35.67
CA LYS A 10 -17.83 13.21 35.05
C LYS A 10 -16.63 13.74 34.28
N LYS A 11 -15.49 13.86 34.98
CA LYS A 11 -14.23 14.27 34.37
C LYS A 11 -14.04 13.38 33.15
N PRO A 12 -13.93 13.95 31.94
CA PRO A 12 -13.69 13.14 30.76
C PRO A 12 -12.37 12.41 31.01
N VAL A 13 -12.45 11.09 31.15
CA VAL A 13 -11.28 10.22 31.15
C VAL A 13 -10.71 10.33 29.75
N TYR A 14 -9.74 11.23 29.57
CA TYR A 14 -8.90 11.25 28.39
C TYR A 14 -8.03 9.99 28.47
N GLU A 15 -8.57 8.87 28.00
CA GLU A 15 -7.75 7.72 27.66
C GLU A 15 -6.76 8.19 26.59
N SER A 16 -5.51 8.40 26.98
CA SER A 16 -4.43 8.59 26.02
C SER A 16 -4.39 7.33 25.16
N THR A 17 -4.88 7.45 23.92
CA THR A 17 -4.86 6.37 22.94
C THR A 17 -3.41 5.92 22.79
N SER A 18 -3.13 4.67 23.13
CA SER A 18 -1.77 4.15 23.06
C SER A 18 -1.26 4.25 21.62
N LEU A 19 0.03 4.57 21.45
CA LEU A 19 0.66 4.64 20.13
C LEU A 19 0.47 3.33 19.35
N PHE A 20 0.53 2.19 20.05
CA PHE A 20 0.22 0.89 19.48
C PHE A 20 -1.20 0.80 18.91
N ARG A 21 -2.20 1.34 19.62
CA ARG A 21 -3.59 1.37 19.15
C ARG A 21 -3.71 2.25 17.91
N ILE A 22 -3.11 3.44 17.88
CA ILE A 22 -3.09 4.32 16.70
C ILE A 22 -2.47 3.59 15.50
N TRP A 23 -1.29 3.01 15.72
CA TRP A 23 -0.54 2.27 14.72
C TRP A 23 -1.34 1.07 14.18
N TRP A 24 -1.90 0.24 15.06
CA TRP A 24 -2.70 -0.93 14.69
C TRP A 24 -4.00 -0.57 13.98
N THR A 25 -4.57 0.62 14.25
CA THR A 25 -5.77 1.10 13.53
C THR A 25 -5.47 1.67 12.14
N ASN A 26 -4.20 1.78 11.75
CA ASN A 26 -3.82 2.26 10.42
C ASN A 26 -4.17 1.21 9.35
N LYS A 27 -5.10 1.56 8.45
CA LYS A 27 -5.58 0.66 7.40
C LYS A 27 -4.47 0.24 6.41
N ASN A 28 -3.52 1.12 6.13
CA ASN A 28 -2.41 0.81 5.22
C ASN A 28 -1.50 -0.25 5.82
N LEU A 29 -1.23 -0.17 7.13
CA LEU A 29 -0.47 -1.18 7.86
C LEU A 29 -1.19 -2.51 7.88
N GLN A 30 -2.47 -2.51 8.25
CA GLN A 30 -3.26 -3.73 8.31
C GLN A 30 -3.26 -4.44 6.96
N TYR A 31 -3.46 -3.68 5.87
CA TYR A 31 -3.33 -4.20 4.52
C TYR A 31 -1.93 -4.77 4.28
N ASP A 32 -0.86 -4.03 4.61
CA ASP A 32 0.52 -4.47 4.37
C ASP A 32 0.82 -5.80 5.02
N ILE A 33 0.43 -5.95 6.29
CA ILE A 33 0.59 -7.18 7.05
C ILE A 33 -0.21 -8.32 6.39
N VAL A 34 -1.50 -8.11 6.14
CA VAL A 34 -2.39 -9.15 5.59
C VAL A 34 -1.92 -9.59 4.21
N MET A 35 -1.64 -8.65 3.31
CA MET A 35 -1.22 -8.97 1.95
C MET A 35 0.14 -9.65 1.93
N THR A 36 1.08 -9.21 2.78
CA THR A 36 2.37 -9.88 2.93
C THR A 36 2.21 -11.32 3.40
N CYS A 37 1.36 -11.58 4.40
CA CYS A 37 1.08 -12.92 4.88
C CYS A 37 0.47 -13.81 3.80
N ILE A 38 -0.56 -13.32 3.09
CA ILE A 38 -1.22 -14.06 2.00
C ILE A 38 -0.21 -14.42 0.91
N LEU A 39 0.57 -13.44 0.41
CA LEU A 39 1.53 -13.67 -0.66
C LEU A 39 2.64 -14.63 -0.23
N LYS A 40 3.16 -14.53 1.01
CA LYS A 40 4.16 -15.47 1.51
C LYS A 40 3.62 -16.89 1.57
N ILE A 41 2.41 -17.08 2.12
CA ILE A 41 1.78 -18.41 2.22
C ILE A 41 1.57 -19.01 0.83
N LEU A 42 1.02 -18.25 -0.12
CA LEU A 42 0.78 -18.72 -1.49
C LEU A 42 2.08 -19.07 -2.23
N ASN A 43 3.11 -18.24 -2.12
CA ASN A 43 4.42 -18.52 -2.73
C ASN A 43 5.08 -19.77 -2.12
N ILE A 44 5.03 -19.95 -0.80
CA ILE A 44 5.54 -21.15 -0.13
C ILE A 44 4.75 -22.38 -0.60
N ALA A 45 3.42 -22.30 -0.62
CA ALA A 45 2.57 -23.41 -1.06
C ALA A 45 2.85 -23.81 -2.52
N ALA A 46 2.99 -22.84 -3.43
CA ALA A 46 3.32 -23.10 -4.83
C ALA A 46 4.70 -23.75 -4.98
N ASN A 47 5.72 -23.25 -4.26
CA ASN A 47 7.06 -23.86 -4.25
C ASN A 47 7.05 -25.30 -3.72
N LEU A 48 6.35 -25.54 -2.60
CA LEU A 48 6.22 -26.89 -2.03
C LEU A 48 5.49 -27.81 -3.00
N TYR A 49 4.44 -27.34 -3.67
CA TYR A 49 3.72 -28.11 -4.66
C TYR A 49 4.60 -28.50 -5.84
N MET A 50 5.36 -27.55 -6.41
CA MET A 50 6.30 -27.81 -7.51
C MET A 50 7.39 -28.80 -7.10
N THR A 51 7.96 -28.61 -5.90
CA THR A 51 9.01 -29.49 -5.37
C THR A 51 8.50 -30.92 -5.17
N HIS A 52 7.31 -31.06 -4.56
CA HIS A 52 6.68 -32.36 -4.31
C HIS A 52 6.36 -33.11 -5.60
N HIS A 53 5.88 -32.41 -6.62
CA HIS A 53 5.48 -33.00 -7.91
C HIS A 53 6.61 -32.99 -8.95
N LYS A 54 7.83 -32.57 -8.58
CA LYS A 54 9.00 -32.46 -9.46
C LYS A 54 8.70 -31.67 -10.74
N ILE A 55 7.87 -30.63 -10.63
CA ILE A 55 7.52 -29.78 -11.76
C ILE A 55 8.70 -28.85 -12.03
N PRO A 56 9.29 -28.87 -13.23
CA PRO A 56 10.38 -27.96 -13.58
C PRO A 56 9.87 -26.53 -13.64
N LEU A 57 10.71 -25.58 -13.23
CA LEU A 57 10.46 -24.16 -13.45
C LEU A 57 10.56 -23.88 -14.95
N THR A 58 9.45 -23.51 -15.58
CA THR A 58 9.41 -23.15 -17.03
C THR A 58 9.44 -21.64 -17.26
N ALA A 59 9.35 -20.86 -16.19
CA ALA A 59 9.47 -19.42 -16.22
C ALA A 59 10.89 -18.97 -16.58
N ASP A 60 11.01 -17.76 -17.14
CA ASP A 60 12.31 -17.12 -17.35
C ASP A 60 13.02 -16.89 -16.02
N GLU A 61 14.13 -17.61 -15.81
CA GLU A 61 14.88 -17.59 -14.55
C GLU A 61 15.40 -16.18 -14.22
N SER A 62 15.74 -15.40 -15.26
CA SER A 62 16.25 -14.03 -15.08
C SER A 62 15.17 -13.10 -14.51
N SER A 63 13.97 -13.12 -15.10
CA SER A 63 12.81 -12.38 -14.65
C SER A 63 12.42 -12.79 -13.23
N LEU A 64 12.33 -14.09 -12.95
CA LEU A 64 12.01 -14.59 -11.62
C LEU A 64 13.02 -14.12 -10.57
N THR A 65 14.32 -14.16 -10.89
CA THR A 65 15.40 -13.72 -10.00
C THR A 65 15.28 -12.24 -9.68
N VAL A 66 15.04 -11.39 -10.70
CA VAL A 66 14.84 -9.95 -10.50
C VAL A 66 13.60 -9.69 -9.64
N CYS A 67 12.48 -10.38 -9.91
CA CYS A 67 11.25 -10.24 -9.13
C CYS A 67 11.45 -10.67 -7.67
N LEU A 68 12.16 -11.77 -7.41
CA LEU A 68 12.49 -12.22 -6.05
C LEU A 68 13.36 -11.21 -5.31
N LEU A 69 14.42 -10.69 -5.96
CA LEU A 69 15.30 -9.70 -5.37
C LEU A 69 14.53 -8.42 -5.00
N MET A 70 13.73 -7.90 -5.93
CA MET A 70 12.91 -6.72 -5.69
C MET A 70 11.86 -6.97 -4.61
N TYR A 71 11.22 -8.15 -4.59
CA TYR A 71 10.26 -8.51 -3.53
C TYR A 71 10.91 -8.47 -2.15
N LEU A 72 12.12 -9.02 -2.00
CA LEU A 72 12.87 -9.01 -0.74
C LEU A 72 13.30 -7.60 -0.34
N VAL A 73 13.89 -6.83 -1.27
CA VAL A 73 14.37 -5.46 -1.00
C VAL A 73 13.21 -4.54 -0.61
N CYS A 74 12.12 -4.52 -1.39
CA CYS A 74 10.95 -3.72 -1.07
C CYS A 74 10.26 -4.17 0.22
N GLY A 75 10.21 -5.47 0.50
CA GLY A 75 9.68 -6.01 1.75
C GLY A 75 10.49 -5.57 2.97
N MET A 76 11.82 -5.57 2.87
CA MET A 76 12.70 -5.06 3.94
C MET A 76 12.54 -3.56 4.15
N MET A 77 12.49 -2.76 3.07
CA MET A 77 12.27 -1.31 3.16
C MET A 77 10.91 -0.99 3.79
N SER A 78 9.86 -1.72 3.42
CA SER A 78 8.53 -1.58 4.03
C SER A 78 8.55 -1.90 5.52
N PHE A 79 9.21 -3.00 5.91
CA PHE A 79 9.35 -3.36 7.33
C PHE A 79 10.11 -2.28 8.12
N MET A 80 11.26 -1.81 7.61
CA MET A 80 12.01 -0.72 8.23
C MET A 80 11.16 0.55 8.35
N GLY A 81 10.37 0.86 7.32
CA GLY A 81 9.46 1.98 7.33
C GLY A 81 8.38 1.89 8.40
N TRP A 82 7.78 0.71 8.56
CA TRP A 82 6.82 0.48 9.63
C TRP A 82 7.45 0.53 11.02
N CYS A 83 8.70 0.07 11.17
CA CYS A 83 9.45 0.23 12.40
C CYS A 83 9.72 1.71 12.73
N MET A 84 10.14 2.51 11.75
CA MET A 84 10.33 3.94 11.95
C MET A 84 9.02 4.67 12.24
N ALA A 85 7.92 4.26 11.60
CA ALA A 85 6.58 4.80 11.81
C ALA A 85 6.06 4.58 13.24
N MET A 86 6.53 3.55 13.95
CA MET A 86 6.20 3.35 15.37
C MET A 86 6.80 4.46 16.26
N THR A 87 7.95 5.02 15.89
CA THR A 87 8.64 6.07 16.65
C THR A 87 8.37 7.48 16.15
N ALA A 88 8.08 7.63 14.85
CA ALA A 88 7.85 8.90 14.19
C ALA A 88 6.62 8.77 13.29
N VAL A 89 5.51 9.41 13.67
CA VAL A 89 4.21 9.31 12.97
C VAL A 89 4.29 9.74 11.49
N GLU A 90 5.32 10.48 11.10
CA GLU A 90 5.54 11.01 9.75
C GLU A 90 6.03 9.98 8.71
N GLY A 91 6.20 8.70 9.06
CA GLY A 91 6.62 7.63 8.13
C GLY A 91 5.61 7.26 7.03
N TYR A 92 4.69 8.17 6.68
CA TYR A 92 3.52 7.89 5.84
C TYR A 92 3.94 7.33 4.47
N ASP A 93 5.02 7.78 3.83
CA ASP A 93 5.30 7.38 2.45
C ASP A 93 5.87 5.96 2.28
N MET A 94 6.21 5.27 3.37
CA MET A 94 6.86 3.96 3.27
C MET A 94 5.90 2.81 2.91
N TYR A 95 4.57 3.01 2.97
CA TYR A 95 3.61 2.01 2.48
C TYR A 95 3.75 1.75 0.97
N ILE A 96 4.29 2.73 0.21
CA ILE A 96 4.50 2.58 -1.24
C ILE A 96 5.50 1.45 -1.51
N CYS A 97 6.57 1.36 -0.72
CA CYS A 97 7.52 0.25 -0.82
C CYS A 97 6.85 -1.09 -0.52
N GLY A 98 5.91 -1.14 0.43
CA GLY A 98 5.10 -2.32 0.74
C GLY A 98 4.28 -2.77 -0.47
N ARG A 99 3.54 -1.84 -1.08
CA ARG A 99 2.73 -2.08 -2.30
C ARG A 99 3.59 -2.58 -3.46
N ILE A 100 4.72 -1.92 -3.74
CA ILE A 100 5.69 -2.34 -4.76
C ILE A 100 6.18 -3.76 -4.48
N GLY A 101 6.53 -4.05 -3.22
CA GLY A 101 6.91 -5.39 -2.78
C GLY A 101 5.82 -6.42 -3.07
N HIS A 102 4.55 -6.11 -2.81
CA HIS A 102 3.43 -7.03 -3.11
C HIS A 102 3.26 -7.30 -4.59
N ILE A 103 3.51 -6.32 -5.47
CA ILE A 103 3.45 -6.51 -6.93
C ILE A 103 4.54 -7.49 -7.38
N PHE A 104 5.77 -7.32 -6.88
CA PHE A 104 6.84 -8.27 -7.16
C PHE A 104 6.56 -9.65 -6.56
N GLY A 105 6.01 -9.74 -5.34
CA GLY A 105 5.60 -11.00 -4.72
C GLY A 105 4.46 -11.71 -5.47
N LEU A 106 3.54 -10.96 -6.06
CA LEU A 106 2.52 -11.49 -6.97
C LEU A 106 3.14 -11.96 -8.28
N SER A 107 4.11 -11.23 -8.84
CA SER A 107 4.82 -11.64 -10.05
C SER A 107 5.59 -12.95 -9.84
N VAL A 108 6.25 -13.13 -8.69
CA VAL A 108 6.86 -14.42 -8.31
C VAL A 108 5.81 -15.52 -8.26
N LEU A 109 4.66 -15.26 -7.62
CA LEU A 109 3.57 -16.23 -7.55
C LEU A 109 3.06 -16.62 -8.95
N LEU A 110 2.90 -15.67 -9.86
CA LEU A 110 2.45 -15.93 -11.23
C LEU A 110 3.46 -16.78 -12.01
N HIS A 111 4.76 -16.56 -11.84
CA HIS A 111 5.80 -17.41 -12.44
C HIS A 111 5.72 -18.86 -11.95
N LEU A 112 5.50 -19.05 -10.64
CA LEU A 112 5.33 -20.38 -10.05
C LEU A 112 4.04 -21.04 -10.52
N LEU A 113 2.92 -20.32 -10.50
CA LEU A 113 1.63 -20.83 -10.99
C LEU A 113 1.68 -21.15 -12.47
N TYR A 114 2.42 -20.38 -13.28
CA TYR A 114 2.58 -20.65 -14.71
C TYR A 114 3.32 -21.97 -14.95
N SER A 115 4.35 -22.23 -14.14
CA SER A 115 5.09 -23.49 -14.19
C SER A 115 4.22 -24.68 -13.76
N ILE A 116 3.31 -24.48 -12.80
CA ILE A 116 2.33 -25.51 -12.38
C ILE A 116 1.27 -25.74 -13.47
N SER A 117 0.65 -24.67 -13.96
CA SER A 117 -0.38 -24.69 -14.99
C SER A 117 -0.61 -23.27 -15.54
N PRO A 118 -0.40 -23.04 -16.85
CA PRO A 118 -0.67 -21.74 -17.47
C PRO A 118 -2.12 -21.27 -17.28
N SER A 119 -3.06 -22.20 -17.25
CA SER A 119 -4.46 -21.90 -16.95
C SER A 119 -4.59 -21.32 -15.54
N LEU A 120 -3.99 -21.97 -14.52
CA LEU A 120 -4.06 -21.49 -13.14
C LEU A 120 -3.46 -20.09 -12.99
N ALA A 121 -2.34 -19.82 -13.67
CA ALA A 121 -1.75 -18.49 -13.71
C ALA A 121 -2.70 -17.46 -14.33
N LEU A 122 -3.45 -17.81 -15.39
CA LEU A 122 -4.44 -16.92 -15.99
C LEU A 122 -5.64 -16.66 -15.07
N TRP A 123 -6.20 -17.72 -14.50
CA TRP A 123 -7.34 -17.66 -13.57
C TRP A 123 -7.02 -16.83 -12.33
N PHE A 124 -5.81 -16.96 -11.79
CA PHE A 124 -5.36 -16.16 -10.65
C PHE A 124 -4.87 -14.76 -11.05
N GLY A 125 -4.21 -14.66 -12.21
CA GLY A 125 -3.59 -13.45 -12.71
C GLY A 125 -4.59 -12.36 -13.07
N ILE A 126 -5.68 -12.68 -13.77
CA ILE A 126 -6.67 -11.66 -14.18
C ILE A 126 -7.28 -10.91 -12.97
N PRO A 127 -7.82 -11.60 -11.94
CA PRO A 127 -8.31 -10.93 -10.74
C PRO A 127 -7.20 -10.17 -9.99
N SER A 128 -6.00 -10.73 -9.93
CA SER A 128 -4.88 -10.12 -9.22
C SER A 128 -4.36 -8.86 -9.93
N LEU A 129 -4.41 -8.81 -11.26
CA LEU A 129 -4.08 -7.59 -12.02
C LEU A 129 -5.10 -6.48 -11.77
N LEU A 130 -6.38 -6.82 -11.62
CA LEU A 130 -7.39 -5.85 -11.21
C LEU A 130 -7.10 -5.28 -9.81
N TRP A 131 -6.66 -6.14 -8.88
CA TRP A 131 -6.19 -5.71 -7.57
C TRP A 131 -4.95 -4.81 -7.65
N VAL A 132 -3.95 -5.15 -8.47
CA VAL A 132 -2.77 -4.30 -8.71
C VAL A 132 -3.20 -2.93 -9.22
N PHE A 133 -4.11 -2.88 -10.19
CA PHE A 133 -4.61 -1.63 -10.74
C PHE A 133 -5.31 -0.77 -9.68
N ALA A 134 -6.17 -1.38 -8.86
CA ALA A 134 -6.83 -0.67 -7.75
C ALA A 134 -5.83 -0.15 -6.71
N ALA A 135 -4.87 -0.98 -6.30
CA ALA A 135 -3.84 -0.63 -5.32
C ALA A 135 -2.92 0.49 -5.83
N PHE A 136 -2.58 0.47 -7.13
CA PHE A 136 -1.81 1.54 -7.75
C PHE A 136 -2.59 2.83 -7.89
N ILE A 137 -3.86 2.78 -8.31
CA ILE A 137 -4.68 3.98 -8.40
C ILE A 137 -4.78 4.64 -7.02
N GLU A 138 -4.99 3.88 -5.96
CA GLU A 138 -5.04 4.43 -4.61
C GLU A 138 -3.70 5.07 -4.20
N ALA A 139 -2.57 4.41 -4.47
CA ALA A 139 -1.25 4.94 -4.16
C ALA A 139 -0.91 6.20 -4.99
N LEU A 140 -1.21 6.19 -6.30
CA LEU A 140 -1.04 7.33 -7.19
C LEU A 140 -1.98 8.48 -6.81
N TYR A 141 -3.20 8.15 -6.38
CA TYR A 141 -4.15 9.12 -5.88
C TYR A 141 -3.60 9.77 -4.61
N ALA A 142 -3.03 9.00 -3.68
CA ALA A 142 -2.45 9.55 -2.45
C ALA A 142 -1.21 10.42 -2.71
N LEU A 143 -0.30 9.98 -3.60
CA LEU A 143 0.99 10.63 -3.82
C LEU A 143 0.90 11.82 -4.78
N CYS A 144 0.28 11.63 -5.95
CA CYS A 144 0.41 12.55 -7.07
C CYS A 144 -0.84 13.42 -7.27
N LEU A 145 -2.04 12.88 -7.09
CA LEU A 145 -3.26 13.60 -7.47
C LEU A 145 -3.48 14.89 -6.68
N PRO A 146 -3.34 14.96 -5.35
CA PRO A 146 -3.51 16.21 -4.61
C PRO A 146 -2.59 17.31 -5.09
N GLN A 147 -1.31 16.97 -5.34
CA GLN A 147 -0.32 17.92 -5.84
C GLN A 147 -0.63 18.34 -7.27
N LEU A 148 -1.01 17.39 -8.14
CA LEU A 148 -1.39 17.66 -9.53
C LEU A 148 -2.67 18.50 -9.61
N PHE A 149 -3.71 18.17 -8.84
CA PHE A 149 -4.95 18.93 -8.78
C PHE A 149 -4.74 20.32 -8.21
N LYS A 150 -3.85 20.46 -7.21
CA LYS A 150 -3.44 21.77 -6.71
C LYS A 150 -2.75 22.57 -7.82
N ALA A 151 -1.77 22.00 -8.51
CA ALA A 151 -1.08 22.67 -9.61
C ALA A 151 -2.04 23.04 -10.76
N LEU A 152 -2.98 22.16 -11.12
CA LEU A 152 -4.01 22.44 -12.13
C LEU A 152 -4.95 23.56 -11.68
N ARG A 153 -5.37 23.56 -10.40
CA ARG A 153 -6.20 24.63 -9.83
C ARG A 153 -5.47 25.96 -9.83
N ASP A 154 -4.23 25.98 -9.34
CA ASP A 154 -3.41 27.19 -9.28
C ASP A 154 -3.17 27.75 -10.70
N HIS A 155 -2.95 26.88 -11.69
CA HIS A 155 -2.84 27.26 -13.09
C HIS A 155 -4.16 27.80 -13.65
N TRP A 156 -5.29 27.18 -13.32
CA TRP A 156 -6.62 27.66 -13.72
C TRP A 156 -6.92 29.04 -13.13
N ASP A 157 -6.62 29.26 -11.84
CA ASP A 157 -6.82 30.54 -11.18
C ASP A 157 -5.96 31.64 -11.79
N TYR A 158 -4.71 31.34 -12.17
CA TYR A 158 -3.83 32.25 -12.90
C TYR A 158 -4.42 32.69 -14.25
N LEU A 159 -4.93 31.74 -15.05
CA LEU A 159 -5.53 32.05 -16.36
C LEU A 159 -6.80 32.90 -16.26
N ASN A 160 -7.51 32.85 -15.12
CA ASN A 160 -8.76 33.59 -14.89
C ASN A 160 -8.57 34.89 -14.12
N GLN A 161 -7.32 35.32 -13.85
CA GLN A 161 -7.09 36.64 -13.29
C GLN A 161 -7.55 37.71 -14.29
N PRO A 162 -8.29 38.75 -13.87
CA PRO A 162 -8.71 39.80 -14.77
C PRO A 162 -7.45 40.41 -15.38
N LEU A 163 -7.35 40.36 -16.72
CA LEU A 163 -6.34 41.11 -17.44
C LEU A 163 -6.43 42.54 -16.93
N LEU A 164 -5.40 43.00 -16.22
CA LEU A 164 -5.21 44.41 -15.94
C LEU A 164 -5.14 45.08 -17.30
N ARG A 165 -6.30 45.46 -17.84
CA ARG A 165 -6.41 46.27 -19.03
C ARG A 165 -5.84 47.61 -18.58
N VAL A 166 -4.54 47.79 -18.79
CA VAL A 166 -3.89 49.09 -18.68
C VAL A 166 -4.62 49.95 -19.70
N VAL A 167 -5.63 50.67 -19.24
CA VAL A 167 -6.28 51.71 -20.01
C VAL A 167 -5.22 52.79 -20.06
N ASN A 168 -4.44 52.82 -21.14
CA ASN A 168 -3.68 54.00 -21.49
C ASN A 168 -4.71 55.09 -21.76
N VAL A 169 -4.89 55.97 -20.78
CA VAL A 169 -5.65 57.22 -20.88
C VAL A 169 -4.96 58.14 -21.87
#